data_AF-A0A399XCJ5-F1
#
_entry.id   AF-A0A399XCJ5-F1
#
_cell.length_a   1.000
_cell.length_b   1.000
_cell.length_c   1.000
_cell.angle_alpha   90.00
_cell.angle_beta   90.00
_cell.angle_gamma   90.00
#
_symmetry.space_group_name_H-M   'P 1'
#
loop_
_entity.id
_entity.type
_entity.pdbx_description
1 polymer ?
#
loop_
_entity_poly.entity_id
_entity_poly.type
_entity_poly.pdbx_seq_one_letter_code
_entity_poly.pdbx_strand_id
1 'polypeptide(L)'
;MYSILIVSDDTSVTNLFKKSLNGDYVIHYAKTPDDALEILFNKDVDITFIDSLLHNEGATRLLEKFRQVNIDPTIVLIIPESQPAMSGDALRIGTYELLEKPLTNDAIEHASKRALEKQSLKKELGFMQSHIKNLQPAKQGLGMSEPAMNRQPNAGEINLKYKEVFQKFSKVLARVQDLGKLADLTVEAMSEIFGVGKVVFTLVYKKEGVSRPYRYLGLDESVAKKICFNNNHGIMLWLTKNHQILTKDVIEKKVACNTLSIREAIDIQREINLLQAHLCIPVLAYGSLSSVITLGNKITGKVFFDEDIELLSMLAGYIGMAVENAFLYREANHRKILNENLLENIPCGVIAINSNGRINAFNKNAAKMLDMSSHDILGKDVKHIGSLFTDIILRTLKDKKTYEMREVVHPTTHLTYSVSTSFFDTSGEIGAVMIFSDISEIRKLQSSLSTVAEFEKKLKQLESRTSPSGIGTELGKMLVAQPG
;
A
#
# COMPACT_ATOMS: atom_id res chain seq x y z
N MET A 1 11.95 13.86 -2.29
CA MET A 1 12.56 13.49 -3.58
C MET A 1 13.00 14.77 -4.26
N TYR A 2 14.27 14.87 -4.67
CA TYR A 2 14.86 16.11 -5.22
C TYR A 2 14.82 16.12 -6.75
N SER A 3 14.56 17.27 -7.36
CA SER A 3 14.50 17.42 -8.82
C SER A 3 15.83 17.93 -9.38
N ILE A 4 16.48 17.19 -10.26
CA ILE A 4 17.80 17.56 -10.82
C ILE A 4 17.67 17.70 -12.33
N LEU A 5 18.08 18.85 -12.87
CA LEU A 5 18.21 19.08 -14.31
C LEU A 5 19.67 18.90 -14.72
N ILE A 6 19.91 18.16 -15.79
CA ILE A 6 21.23 17.98 -16.39
C ILE A 6 21.17 18.52 -17.81
N VAL A 7 22.00 19.52 -18.10
CA VAL A 7 22.13 20.17 -19.39
C VAL A 7 23.47 19.74 -20.01
N SER A 8 23.42 18.77 -20.90
CA SER A 8 24.60 18.26 -21.61
C SER A 8 24.18 17.60 -22.93
N ASP A 9 24.93 17.86 -23.99
CA ASP A 9 24.85 17.16 -25.27
C ASP A 9 25.64 15.83 -25.24
N ASP A 10 26.48 15.63 -24.23
CA ASP A 10 27.26 14.40 -24.04
C ASP A 10 26.42 13.28 -23.41
N THR A 11 26.13 12.27 -24.23
CA THR A 11 25.41 11.06 -23.82
C THR A 11 26.13 10.26 -22.73
N SER A 12 27.45 10.38 -22.62
CA SER A 12 28.28 9.72 -21.60
C SER A 12 28.02 10.31 -20.22
N VAL A 13 27.97 11.65 -20.13
CA VAL A 13 27.60 12.38 -18.91
C VAL A 13 26.20 11.99 -18.48
N THR A 14 25.25 12.04 -19.41
CA THR A 14 23.84 11.65 -19.14
C THR A 14 23.73 10.24 -18.56
N ASN A 15 24.42 9.26 -19.15
CA ASN A 15 24.39 7.88 -18.68
C ASN A 15 25.09 7.67 -17.33
N LEU A 16 26.13 8.45 -17.03
CA LEU A 16 26.81 8.39 -15.75
C LEU A 16 25.89 8.89 -14.63
N PHE A 17 25.22 10.03 -14.82
CA PHE A 17 24.25 10.53 -13.84
C PHE A 17 23.08 9.57 -13.59
N LYS A 18 22.63 8.82 -14.62
CA LYS A 18 21.62 7.76 -14.44
C LYS A 18 22.10 6.62 -13.53
N LYS A 19 23.41 6.34 -13.53
CA LYS A 19 24.01 5.27 -12.72
C LYS A 19 24.34 5.74 -11.30
N SER A 20 24.78 6.99 -11.16
CA SER A 20 25.24 7.54 -9.88
C SER A 20 24.12 7.98 -8.95
N LEU A 21 22.94 8.36 -9.48
CA LEU A 21 21.84 8.89 -8.68
C LEU A 21 20.67 7.90 -8.67
N ASN A 22 20.48 7.18 -7.56
CA ASN A 22 19.39 6.21 -7.38
C ASN A 22 18.34 6.66 -6.36
N GLY A 23 17.08 6.28 -6.62
CA GLY A 23 15.98 6.23 -5.63
C GLY A 23 15.36 7.56 -5.20
N ASP A 24 16.18 8.56 -4.88
CA ASP A 24 15.74 9.79 -4.19
C ASP A 24 15.63 11.03 -5.09
N TYR A 25 15.96 10.88 -6.38
CA TYR A 25 16.08 11.98 -7.35
C TYR A 25 15.16 11.78 -8.57
N VAL A 26 14.51 12.86 -8.99
CA VAL A 26 13.84 12.96 -10.29
C VAL A 26 14.81 13.69 -11.23
N ILE A 27 15.29 12.99 -12.25
CA ILE A 27 16.29 13.55 -13.18
C ILE A 27 15.61 13.99 -14.48
N HIS A 28 15.87 15.25 -14.86
CA HIS A 28 15.48 15.86 -16.12
C HIS A 28 16.71 16.06 -16.99
N TYR A 29 16.59 15.84 -18.29
CA TYR A 29 17.68 15.99 -19.25
C TYR A 29 17.31 17.04 -20.29
N ALA A 30 18.22 17.96 -20.54
CA ALA A 30 18.15 18.93 -21.62
C ALA A 30 19.40 18.82 -22.48
N LYS A 31 19.22 18.80 -23.81
CA LYS A 31 20.34 18.81 -24.75
C LYS A 31 20.68 20.22 -25.22
N THR A 32 19.71 21.13 -25.14
CA THR A 32 19.85 22.51 -25.58
C THR A 32 19.48 23.49 -24.46
N PRO A 33 19.98 24.75 -24.51
CA PRO A 33 19.57 25.79 -23.58
C PRO A 33 18.06 26.06 -23.56
N ASP A 34 17.38 25.93 -24.69
CA ASP A 34 15.94 26.21 -24.79
C ASP A 34 15.12 25.08 -24.16
N ASP A 35 15.52 23.81 -24.32
CA ASP A 35 14.91 22.68 -23.59
C ASP A 35 15.06 22.86 -22.07
N ALA A 36 16.24 23.33 -21.64
CA ALA A 36 16.52 23.57 -20.22
C ALA A 36 15.59 24.64 -19.63
N LEU A 37 15.36 25.72 -20.39
CA LEU A 37 14.44 26.78 -19.99
C LEU A 37 13.00 26.28 -19.90
N GLU A 38 12.51 25.53 -20.89
CA GLU A 38 11.15 24.98 -20.86
C GLU A 38 10.93 24.09 -19.62
N ILE A 39 11.92 23.28 -19.27
CA ILE A 39 11.87 22.45 -18.06
C ILE A 39 11.84 23.31 -16.80
N LEU A 40 12.67 24.35 -16.72
CA LEU A 40 12.73 25.26 -15.57
C LEU A 40 11.47 26.13 -15.40
N PHE A 41 10.79 26.46 -16.50
CA PHE A 41 9.51 27.19 -16.44
C PHE A 41 8.36 26.33 -15.94
N ASN A 42 8.33 25.06 -16.35
CA ASN A 42 7.20 24.17 -16.08
C ASN A 42 7.39 23.31 -14.82
N LYS A 43 8.61 23.23 -14.27
CA LYS A 43 8.96 22.34 -13.16
C LYS A 43 9.84 23.05 -12.14
N ASP A 44 9.59 22.77 -10.86
CA ASP A 44 10.49 23.14 -9.76
C ASP A 44 11.74 22.23 -9.80
N VAL A 45 12.85 22.78 -10.29
CA VAL A 45 14.15 22.09 -10.32
C VAL A 45 14.98 22.54 -9.12
N ASP A 46 15.55 21.57 -8.40
CA ASP A 46 16.34 21.84 -7.22
C ASP A 46 17.80 22.19 -7.54
N ILE A 47 18.43 21.37 -8.39
CA ILE A 47 19.81 21.57 -8.84
C ILE A 47 19.85 21.49 -10.36
N THR A 48 20.64 22.36 -10.98
CA THR A 48 20.93 22.32 -12.41
C THR A 48 22.42 22.06 -12.63
N PHE A 49 22.76 20.92 -13.22
CA PHE A 49 24.10 20.61 -13.73
C PHE A 49 24.21 21.11 -15.17
N ILE A 50 25.23 21.92 -15.45
CA ILE A 50 25.46 22.48 -16.79
C ILE A 50 26.84 22.07 -17.28
N ASP A 51 26.91 21.43 -18.45
CA ASP A 51 28.18 21.18 -19.14
C ASP A 51 28.73 22.49 -19.71
N SER A 52 29.97 22.85 -19.36
CA SER A 52 30.58 24.09 -19.85
C SER A 52 30.89 24.05 -21.34
N LEU A 53 31.01 22.86 -21.94
CA LEU A 53 31.31 22.66 -23.36
C LEU A 53 30.05 22.54 -24.25
N LEU A 54 28.88 22.90 -23.73
CA LEU A 54 27.63 22.92 -24.49
C LEU A 54 27.80 23.83 -25.74
N HIS A 55 27.57 23.25 -26.93
CA HIS A 55 27.96 23.80 -28.24
C HIS A 55 27.74 25.33 -28.46
N ASN A 56 28.70 25.95 -29.17
CA ASN A 56 28.81 27.33 -29.69
C ASN A 56 28.58 28.53 -28.75
N GLU A 57 27.69 28.50 -27.74
CA GLU A 57 27.43 29.65 -26.82
C GLU A 57 26.83 29.24 -25.43
N GLY A 58 26.86 27.94 -25.08
CA GLY A 58 25.80 27.31 -24.29
C GLY A 58 25.64 27.66 -22.80
N ALA A 59 26.69 27.63 -21.97
CA ALA A 59 26.53 27.77 -20.52
C ALA A 59 26.32 29.23 -20.07
N THR A 60 27.11 30.16 -20.59
CA THR A 60 27.08 31.59 -20.22
C THR A 60 25.78 32.24 -20.65
N ARG A 61 25.31 31.97 -21.87
CA ARG A 61 24.04 32.51 -22.39
C ARG A 61 22.83 31.95 -21.65
N LEU A 62 22.87 30.68 -21.22
CA LEU A 62 21.83 30.07 -20.41
C LEU A 62 21.74 30.75 -19.02
N LEU A 63 22.88 31.06 -18.41
CA LEU A 63 22.97 31.78 -17.14
C LEU A 63 22.48 33.23 -17.25
N GLU A 64 22.79 33.91 -18.36
CA GLU A 64 22.23 35.24 -18.64
C GLU A 64 20.71 35.22 -18.83
N LYS A 65 20.18 34.23 -19.58
CA LYS A 65 18.73 34.05 -19.74
C LYS A 65 18.06 33.77 -18.38
N PHE A 66 18.67 32.99 -17.49
CA PHE A 66 18.13 32.78 -16.14
C PHE A 66 17.99 34.09 -15.36
N ARG A 67 18.99 34.96 -15.41
CA ARG A 67 18.95 36.29 -14.78
C ARG A 67 17.83 37.17 -15.36
N GLN A 68 17.61 37.15 -16.68
CA GLN A 68 16.57 37.95 -17.32
C GLN A 68 15.15 37.52 -16.93
N VAL A 69 14.96 36.22 -16.69
CA VAL A 69 13.65 35.65 -16.34
C VAL A 69 13.45 35.57 -14.81
N ASN A 70 14.41 36.06 -14.02
CA ASN A 70 14.37 36.01 -12.56
C ASN A 70 14.26 34.58 -12.00
N ILE A 71 14.88 33.60 -12.69
CA ILE A 71 15.03 32.23 -12.23
C ILE A 71 16.44 32.12 -11.64
N ASP A 72 16.56 31.71 -10.38
CA ASP A 72 17.84 31.64 -9.67
C ASP A 72 18.10 30.23 -9.12
N PRO A 73 18.36 29.25 -10.01
CA PRO A 73 18.52 27.85 -9.64
C PRO A 73 19.89 27.60 -9.00
N THR A 74 20.02 26.54 -8.19
CA THR A 74 21.34 26.12 -7.71
C THR A 74 22.09 25.43 -8.85
N ILE A 75 23.06 26.15 -9.43
CA ILE A 75 23.85 25.69 -10.57
C ILE A 75 25.16 25.02 -10.13
N VAL A 76 25.42 23.83 -10.66
CA VAL A 76 26.72 23.14 -10.62
C VAL A 76 27.28 23.09 -12.04
N LEU A 77 28.46 23.66 -12.27
CA LEU A 77 29.07 23.70 -13.59
C LEU A 77 30.07 22.55 -13.76
N ILE A 78 29.91 21.77 -14.81
CA ILE A 78 30.83 20.69 -15.20
C ILE A 78 31.87 21.28 -16.14
N ILE A 79 33.15 21.21 -15.76
CA ILE A 79 34.26 21.80 -16.51
C ILE A 79 35.26 20.74 -17.00
N PRO A 80 35.87 20.90 -18.17
CA PRO A 80 36.94 20.02 -18.64
C PRO A 80 38.26 20.27 -17.88
N GLU A 81 39.03 19.21 -17.65
CA GLU A 81 40.35 19.23 -16.98
C GLU A 81 41.34 20.22 -17.63
N SER A 82 41.19 20.46 -18.93
CA SER A 82 42.09 21.29 -19.75
C SER A 82 41.85 22.80 -19.65
N GLN A 83 40.83 23.28 -18.91
CA GLN A 83 40.52 24.71 -18.80
C GLN A 83 40.27 25.20 -17.35
N PRO A 84 41.31 25.23 -16.49
CA PRO A 84 41.20 25.76 -15.13
C PRO A 84 40.91 27.27 -15.07
N ALA A 85 41.15 28.03 -16.15
CA ALA A 85 40.89 29.47 -16.22
C ALA A 85 39.40 29.83 -16.12
N MET A 86 38.49 28.90 -16.46
CA MET A 86 37.04 29.10 -16.39
C MET A 86 36.50 29.07 -14.95
N SER A 87 37.31 28.67 -13.97
CA SER A 87 36.92 28.62 -12.55
C SER A 87 36.62 30.00 -11.95
N GLY A 88 37.41 31.02 -12.30
CA GLY A 88 37.25 32.38 -11.78
C GLY A 88 36.03 33.12 -12.34
N ASP A 89 35.76 32.96 -13.64
CA ASP A 89 34.60 33.56 -14.30
C ASP A 89 33.30 32.83 -13.92
N ALA A 90 33.32 31.52 -13.74
CA ALA A 90 32.16 30.76 -13.25
C ALA A 90 31.68 31.24 -11.87
N LEU A 91 32.60 31.51 -10.93
CA LEU A 91 32.26 32.09 -9.62
C LEU A 91 31.63 33.50 -9.73
N ARG A 92 32.06 34.31 -10.72
CA ARG A 92 31.47 35.64 -10.99
C ARG A 92 30.09 35.57 -11.63
N ILE A 93 29.82 34.50 -12.37
CA ILE A 93 28.53 34.29 -13.06
C ILE A 93 27.47 33.72 -12.10
N GLY A 94 27.85 33.28 -10.89
CA GLY A 94 26.94 32.82 -9.85
C GLY A 94 26.77 31.31 -9.78
N THR A 95 27.71 30.54 -10.36
CA THR A 95 27.73 29.08 -10.19
C THR A 95 28.10 28.72 -8.75
N TYR A 96 27.38 27.78 -8.15
CA TYR A 96 27.56 27.45 -6.74
C TYR A 96 28.69 26.47 -6.48
N GLU A 97 28.97 25.61 -7.46
CA GLU A 97 29.95 24.54 -7.37
C GLU A 97 30.48 24.16 -8.76
N LEU A 98 31.72 23.68 -8.79
CA LEU A 98 32.42 23.25 -10.00
C LEU A 98 32.71 21.75 -9.89
N LEU A 99 32.51 21.03 -10.99
CA LEU A 99 32.77 19.59 -11.10
C LEU A 99 33.71 19.35 -12.27
N GLU A 100 34.92 18.85 -12.00
CA GLU A 100 35.93 18.61 -13.03
C GLU A 100 35.73 17.24 -13.70
N LYS A 101 35.83 17.20 -15.03
CA LYS A 101 35.97 15.94 -15.79
C LYS A 101 37.39 15.38 -15.58
N PRO A 102 37.60 14.05 -15.48
CA PRO A 102 36.61 12.98 -15.66
C PRO A 102 35.68 12.80 -14.45
N LEU A 103 34.37 12.71 -14.75
CA LEU A 103 33.34 12.54 -13.73
C LEU A 103 33.38 11.12 -13.13
N THR A 104 33.37 11.03 -11.80
CA THR A 104 33.20 9.77 -11.06
C THR A 104 31.85 9.76 -10.34
N ASN A 105 31.36 8.56 -9.97
CA ASN A 105 30.10 8.43 -9.25
C ASN A 105 30.14 9.18 -7.92
N ASP A 106 31.22 9.01 -7.15
CA ASP A 106 31.40 9.66 -5.86
C ASP A 106 31.44 11.19 -5.99
N ALA A 107 32.11 11.72 -7.02
CA ALA A 107 32.17 13.16 -7.26
C ALA A 107 30.78 13.75 -7.56
N ILE A 108 29.95 13.06 -8.35
CA ILE A 108 28.56 13.45 -8.64
C ILE A 108 27.71 13.43 -7.37
N GLU A 109 27.81 12.37 -6.57
CA GLU A 109 27.04 12.22 -5.34
C GLU A 109 27.41 13.31 -4.31
N HIS A 110 28.70 13.53 -4.09
CA HIS A 110 29.19 14.57 -3.20
C HIS A 110 28.78 15.98 -3.64
N ALA A 111 28.90 16.30 -4.93
CA ALA A 111 28.47 17.59 -5.46
C ALA A 111 26.96 17.78 -5.36
N SER A 112 26.18 16.73 -5.63
CA SER A 112 24.72 16.77 -5.48
C SER A 112 24.32 17.06 -4.03
N LYS A 113 24.94 16.37 -3.05
CA LYS A 113 24.65 16.58 -1.64
C LYS A 113 24.97 18.00 -1.16
N ARG A 114 26.15 18.52 -1.51
CA ARG A 114 26.57 19.89 -1.16
C ARG A 114 25.68 20.95 -1.80
N ALA A 115 25.37 20.78 -3.08
CA ALA A 115 24.45 21.68 -3.79
C ALA A 115 23.05 21.67 -3.16
N LEU A 116 22.53 20.51 -2.74
CA LEU A 116 21.23 20.40 -2.06
C LEU A 116 21.24 21.08 -0.69
N GLU A 117 22.28 20.87 0.11
CA GLU A 117 22.42 21.53 1.41
C GLU A 117 22.40 23.05 1.25
N LYS A 118 23.15 23.57 0.28
CA LYS A 118 23.22 25.02 0.00
C LYS A 118 21.90 25.58 -0.55
N GLN A 119 21.23 24.83 -1.41
CA GLN A 119 19.90 25.20 -1.89
C GLN A 119 18.87 25.22 -0.75
N SER A 120 18.95 24.26 0.19
CA SER A 120 18.10 24.24 1.37
C SER A 120 18.32 25.49 2.23
N LEU A 121 19.57 25.88 2.46
CA LEU A 121 19.91 27.12 3.16
C LEU A 121 19.39 28.37 2.44
N LYS A 122 19.48 28.42 1.11
CA LYS A 122 18.94 29.53 0.30
C LYS A 122 17.42 29.62 0.40
N LYS A 123 16.71 28.48 0.34
CA LYS A 123 15.26 28.41 0.53
C LYS A 123 14.86 28.83 1.94
N GLU A 124 15.60 28.40 2.96
CA GLU A 124 15.39 28.79 4.37
C GLU A 124 15.60 30.30 4.58
N LEU A 125 16.69 30.86 4.04
CA LEU A 125 16.94 32.30 4.07
C LEU A 125 15.87 33.10 3.31
N GLY A 126 15.48 32.64 2.11
CA GLY A 126 14.43 33.30 1.33
C GLY A 126 13.07 33.28 2.05
N PHE A 127 12.74 32.15 2.68
CA PHE A 127 11.55 32.01 3.51
C PHE A 127 11.59 32.94 4.73
N MET A 128 12.71 32.98 5.47
CA MET A 128 12.90 33.90 6.60
C MET A 128 12.85 35.36 6.19
N GLN A 129 13.48 35.73 5.06
CA GLN A 129 13.46 37.10 4.54
C GLN A 129 12.06 37.52 4.09
N SER A 130 11.31 36.63 3.44
CA SER A 130 9.90 36.86 3.11
C SER A 130 9.07 37.06 4.37
N HIS A 131 9.32 36.26 5.41
CA HIS A 131 8.65 36.40 6.70
C HIS A 131 8.96 37.74 7.38
N ILE A 132 10.23 38.16 7.38
CA ILE A 132 10.65 39.47 7.92
C ILE A 132 10.05 40.62 7.12
N LYS A 133 10.00 40.52 5.78
CA LYS A 133 9.41 41.55 4.91
C LYS A 133 7.91 41.71 5.18
N ASN A 134 7.20 40.62 5.47
CA ASN A 134 5.78 40.64 5.83
C ASN A 134 5.53 41.14 7.27
N LEU A 135 6.54 41.11 8.13
CA LEU A 135 6.50 41.69 9.49
C LEU A 135 6.84 43.18 9.52
N GLN A 136 7.42 43.75 8.45
CA GLN A 136 7.61 45.20 8.33
C GLN A 136 6.32 45.86 7.87
N PRO A 137 5.68 46.73 8.68
CA PRO A 137 4.48 47.42 8.24
C PRO A 137 4.80 48.32 7.05
N ALA A 138 4.08 48.12 5.94
CA ALA A 138 4.11 48.99 4.79
C ALA A 138 3.76 50.42 5.23
N LYS A 139 4.77 51.29 5.32
CA LYS A 139 4.56 52.72 5.48
C LYS A 139 4.13 53.32 4.14
N GLN A 140 2.90 53.85 4.17
CA GLN A 140 2.32 54.92 3.34
C GLN A 140 1.83 54.60 1.91
N GLY A 141 0.54 54.93 1.74
CA GLY A 141 -0.18 55.04 0.47
C GLY A 141 -1.69 55.19 0.66
N LEU A 142 -2.14 56.18 1.46
CA LEU A 142 -3.55 56.58 1.54
C LEU A 142 -3.98 57.21 0.21
N GLY A 143 -5.02 56.65 -0.43
CA GLY A 143 -5.58 57.18 -1.67
C GLY A 143 -6.73 56.35 -2.25
N MET A 144 -7.90 56.44 -1.60
CA MET A 144 -9.28 56.33 -2.12
C MET A 144 -9.54 55.52 -3.41
N SER A 145 -10.32 54.44 -3.31
CA SER A 145 -11.76 54.42 -3.65
C SER A 145 -12.34 53.00 -3.50
N GLU A 146 -13.21 52.81 -2.51
CA GLU A 146 -14.10 51.65 -2.42
C GLU A 146 -15.20 51.78 -3.49
N PRO A 147 -15.45 50.77 -4.33
CA PRO A 147 -16.75 50.61 -4.95
C PRO A 147 -17.68 49.94 -3.94
N ALA A 148 -18.74 50.65 -3.61
CA ALA A 148 -19.82 50.24 -2.73
C ALA A 148 -20.34 48.82 -3.05
N MET A 149 -20.37 48.00 -2.00
CA MET A 149 -21.50 47.18 -1.59
C MET A 149 -22.55 46.88 -2.66
N ASN A 150 -22.47 45.69 -3.27
CA ASN A 150 -23.65 44.98 -3.73
C ASN A 150 -23.73 43.66 -2.94
N ARG A 151 -24.40 43.73 -1.79
CA ARG A 151 -24.63 42.58 -0.89
C ARG A 151 -25.80 41.75 -1.43
N GLN A 152 -25.56 40.45 -1.44
CA GLN A 152 -26.48 39.30 -1.47
C GLN A 152 -27.04 38.82 -2.81
N PRO A 153 -26.69 37.58 -3.20
CA PRO A 153 -27.69 36.56 -3.49
C PRO A 153 -28.18 35.93 -2.16
N ASN A 154 -29.47 35.67 -2.08
CA ASN A 154 -30.18 35.13 -0.92
C ASN A 154 -29.46 33.93 -0.26
N ALA A 155 -29.08 34.06 1.01
CA ALA A 155 -28.46 33.00 1.83
C ALA A 155 -29.36 31.75 1.99
N GLY A 156 -30.66 31.85 1.66
CA GLY A 156 -31.60 30.73 1.68
C GLY A 156 -31.52 29.81 0.45
N GLU A 157 -31.25 30.34 -0.76
CA GLU A 157 -31.27 29.55 -2.01
C GLU A 157 -29.97 28.79 -2.25
N ILE A 158 -28.84 29.36 -1.82
CA ILE A 158 -27.50 28.76 -1.93
C ILE A 158 -27.40 27.50 -1.04
N ASN A 159 -27.96 27.56 0.16
CA ASN A 159 -27.90 26.47 1.14
C ASN A 159 -28.74 25.23 0.70
N LEU A 160 -29.86 25.44 -0.01
CA LEU A 160 -30.64 24.33 -0.59
C LEU A 160 -29.88 23.63 -1.73
N LYS A 161 -29.22 24.39 -2.62
CA LYS A 161 -28.50 23.83 -3.77
C LYS A 161 -27.31 22.97 -3.32
N TYR A 162 -26.55 23.42 -2.32
CA TYR A 162 -25.47 22.63 -1.72
C TYR A 162 -25.98 21.37 -1.04
N LYS A 163 -27.10 21.46 -0.30
CA LYS A 163 -27.70 20.32 0.39
C LYS A 163 -28.23 19.26 -0.58
N GLU A 164 -28.78 19.64 -1.72
CA GLU A 164 -29.23 18.71 -2.77
C GLU A 164 -28.08 17.99 -3.47
N VAL A 165 -27.03 18.74 -3.87
CA VAL A 165 -25.81 18.16 -4.45
C VAL A 165 -25.20 17.18 -3.46
N PHE A 166 -25.06 17.59 -2.21
CA PHE A 166 -24.54 16.78 -1.11
C PHE A 166 -25.36 15.50 -0.83
N GLN A 167 -26.70 15.58 -0.75
CA GLN A 167 -27.55 14.41 -0.49
C GLN A 167 -27.54 13.40 -1.63
N LYS A 168 -27.49 13.86 -2.88
CA LYS A 168 -27.29 12.99 -4.04
C LYS A 168 -25.92 12.31 -3.97
N PHE A 169 -24.88 13.07 -3.63
CA PHE A 169 -23.51 12.57 -3.56
C PHE A 169 -23.29 11.53 -2.46
N SER A 170 -23.80 11.80 -1.25
CA SER A 170 -23.71 10.91 -0.10
C SER A 170 -24.36 9.53 -0.37
N LYS A 171 -25.52 9.51 -1.04
CA LYS A 171 -26.21 8.25 -1.41
C LYS A 171 -25.45 7.43 -2.45
N VAL A 172 -24.75 8.08 -3.37
CA VAL A 172 -23.95 7.40 -4.40
C VAL A 172 -22.72 6.77 -3.75
N LEU A 173 -21.94 7.54 -2.98
CA LEU A 173 -20.72 7.04 -2.34
C LEU A 173 -20.99 5.89 -1.34
N ALA A 174 -22.11 5.95 -0.60
CA ALA A 174 -22.46 4.91 0.38
C ALA A 174 -22.74 3.53 -0.24
N ARG A 175 -23.04 3.45 -1.54
CA ARG A 175 -23.37 2.19 -2.23
C ARG A 175 -22.19 1.58 -2.98
N VAL A 176 -21.10 2.32 -3.15
CA VAL A 176 -19.95 1.85 -3.92
C VAL A 176 -19.06 0.99 -3.02
N GLN A 177 -19.02 -0.30 -3.30
CA GLN A 177 -18.17 -1.28 -2.59
C GLN A 177 -16.77 -1.39 -3.20
N ASP A 178 -16.58 -0.85 -4.41
CA ASP A 178 -15.32 -0.89 -5.16
C ASP A 178 -14.53 0.40 -4.91
N LEU A 179 -13.40 0.29 -4.22
CA LEU A 179 -12.54 1.42 -3.89
C LEU A 179 -12.04 2.18 -5.13
N GLY A 180 -11.79 1.47 -6.24
CA GLY A 180 -11.40 2.05 -7.51
C GLY A 180 -12.46 3.00 -8.03
N LYS A 181 -13.68 2.48 -8.21
CA LYS A 181 -14.83 3.27 -8.68
C LYS A 181 -15.18 4.42 -7.74
N LEU A 182 -15.05 4.21 -6.43
CA LEU A 182 -15.29 5.25 -5.42
C LEU A 182 -14.31 6.42 -5.60
N ALA A 183 -13.02 6.11 -5.76
CA ALA A 183 -11.99 7.11 -5.96
C ALA A 183 -12.16 7.85 -7.30
N ASP A 184 -12.51 7.14 -8.38
CA ASP A 184 -12.80 7.73 -9.69
C ASP A 184 -13.95 8.76 -9.61
N LEU A 185 -15.09 8.34 -9.05
CA LEU A 185 -16.25 9.24 -8.86
C LEU A 185 -15.94 10.42 -7.95
N THR A 186 -15.09 10.21 -6.94
CA THR A 186 -14.66 11.29 -6.04
C THR A 186 -13.82 12.33 -6.77
N VAL A 187 -12.86 11.88 -7.60
CA VAL A 187 -11.99 12.77 -8.38
C VAL A 187 -12.81 13.59 -9.39
N GLU A 188 -13.70 12.94 -10.13
CA GLU A 188 -14.57 13.58 -11.13
C GLU A 188 -15.45 14.65 -10.48
N ALA A 189 -16.11 14.31 -9.38
CA ALA A 189 -17.02 15.25 -8.74
C ALA A 189 -16.31 16.39 -8.04
N MET A 190 -15.15 16.17 -7.44
CA MET A 190 -14.35 17.25 -6.87
C MET A 190 -13.91 18.22 -7.97
N SER A 191 -13.60 17.72 -9.17
CA SER A 191 -13.30 18.57 -10.32
C SER A 191 -14.52 19.37 -10.78
N GLU A 192 -15.69 18.74 -10.91
CA GLU A 192 -16.92 19.38 -11.39
C GLU A 192 -17.47 20.41 -10.40
N ILE A 193 -17.60 20.05 -9.12
CA ILE A 193 -18.22 20.89 -8.08
C ILE A 193 -17.38 22.15 -7.82
N PHE A 194 -16.06 22.00 -7.74
CA PHE A 194 -15.16 23.10 -7.38
C PHE A 194 -14.50 23.77 -8.59
N GLY A 195 -14.74 23.26 -9.80
CA GLY A 195 -14.21 23.82 -11.05
C GLY A 195 -12.69 23.82 -11.07
N VAL A 196 -12.07 22.71 -10.68
CA VAL A 196 -10.60 22.56 -10.61
C VAL A 196 -10.10 21.62 -11.70
N GLY A 197 -9.00 22.00 -12.35
CA GLY A 197 -8.39 21.19 -13.41
C GLY A 197 -7.44 20.11 -12.91
N LYS A 198 -7.15 20.10 -11.60
CA LYS A 198 -6.24 19.15 -10.96
C LYS A 198 -6.84 18.64 -9.66
N VAL A 199 -6.94 17.32 -9.55
CA VAL A 199 -7.42 16.62 -8.36
C VAL A 199 -6.59 15.36 -8.18
N VAL A 200 -6.11 15.09 -6.97
CA VAL A 200 -5.40 13.83 -6.67
C VAL A 200 -6.02 13.19 -5.44
N PHE A 201 -6.47 11.95 -5.61
CA PHE A 201 -6.92 11.08 -4.54
C PHE A 201 -5.77 10.15 -4.12
N THR A 202 -5.25 10.38 -2.92
CA THR A 202 -4.12 9.64 -2.35
C THR A 202 -4.60 8.67 -1.29
N LEU A 203 -4.24 7.39 -1.39
CA LEU A 203 -4.55 6.39 -0.37
C LEU A 203 -3.43 6.28 0.65
N VAL A 204 -3.80 6.13 1.92
CA VAL A 204 -2.88 5.98 3.05
C VAL A 204 -2.77 4.50 3.44
N TYR A 205 -1.62 3.89 3.19
CA TYR A 205 -1.35 2.49 3.54
C TYR A 205 -0.68 2.41 4.91
N LYS A 206 -1.47 2.41 5.99
CA LYS A 206 -0.98 2.44 7.38
C LYS A 206 0.02 1.31 7.69
N LYS A 207 -0.24 0.09 7.21
CA LYS A 207 0.65 -1.07 7.43
C LYS A 207 2.02 -0.93 6.77
N GLU A 208 2.08 -0.26 5.62
CA GLU A 208 3.33 -0.05 4.87
C GLU A 208 4.05 1.25 5.28
N GLY A 209 3.39 2.14 6.03
CA GLY A 209 3.96 3.43 6.42
C GLY A 209 4.09 4.44 5.28
N VAL A 210 3.44 4.17 4.15
CA VAL A 210 3.51 5.01 2.93
C VAL A 210 2.13 5.37 2.39
N SER A 211 2.10 6.40 1.56
CA SER A 211 0.91 6.87 0.86
C SER A 211 1.22 7.12 -0.62
N ARG A 212 0.28 6.80 -1.50
CA ARG A 212 0.50 6.90 -2.96
C ARG A 212 -0.74 7.44 -3.67
N PRO A 213 -0.58 8.26 -4.73
CA PRO A 213 -1.68 8.63 -5.60
C PRO A 213 -2.38 7.37 -6.12
N TYR A 214 -3.68 7.28 -5.90
CA TYR A 214 -4.48 6.13 -6.32
C TYR A 214 -5.32 6.45 -7.56
N ARG A 215 -5.90 7.66 -7.59
CA ARG A 215 -6.59 8.25 -8.74
C ARG A 215 -6.28 9.74 -8.84
N TYR A 216 -6.25 10.27 -10.05
CA TYR A 216 -5.87 11.66 -10.29
C TYR A 216 -6.40 12.18 -11.61
N LEU A 217 -6.63 13.49 -11.66
CA LEU A 217 -6.98 14.27 -12.83
C LEU A 217 -5.97 15.42 -12.96
N GLY A 218 -5.47 15.65 -14.18
CA GLY A 218 -4.55 16.76 -14.48
C GLY A 218 -3.12 16.59 -13.92
N LEU A 219 -2.76 15.38 -13.50
CA LEU A 219 -1.39 14.99 -13.13
C LEU A 219 -0.83 14.01 -14.16
N ASP A 220 0.42 14.20 -14.57
CA ASP A 220 1.08 13.32 -15.54
C ASP A 220 1.27 11.89 -14.98
N GLU A 221 0.91 10.88 -15.78
CA GLU A 221 0.92 9.47 -15.35
C GLU A 221 2.33 8.98 -15.00
N SER A 222 3.37 9.45 -15.70
CA SER A 222 4.75 9.05 -15.45
C SER A 222 5.28 9.60 -14.12
N VAL A 223 4.78 10.77 -13.72
CA VAL A 223 5.08 11.39 -12.42
C VAL A 223 4.27 10.70 -11.33
N ALA A 224 2.96 10.56 -11.51
CA ALA A 224 2.06 10.01 -10.50
C ALA A 224 2.47 8.60 -10.02
N LYS A 225 2.92 7.73 -10.93
CA LYS A 225 3.38 6.37 -10.60
C LYS A 225 4.65 6.34 -9.74
N LYS A 226 5.46 7.40 -9.76
CA LYS A 226 6.71 7.51 -8.99
C LYS A 226 6.51 8.17 -7.63
N ILE A 227 5.39 8.84 -7.41
CA ILE A 227 5.11 9.54 -6.16
C ILE A 227 4.83 8.51 -5.06
N CYS A 228 5.61 8.59 -3.99
CA CYS A 228 5.42 7.84 -2.76
C CYS A 228 5.73 8.74 -1.57
N PHE A 229 4.75 8.99 -0.73
CA PHE A 229 4.90 9.81 0.48
C PHE A 229 5.14 8.93 1.70
N ASN A 230 5.95 9.40 2.63
CA ASN A 230 6.15 8.76 3.93
C ASN A 230 5.11 9.28 4.92
N ASN A 231 4.44 8.38 5.65
CA ASN A 231 3.38 8.77 6.58
C ASN A 231 3.92 9.48 7.85
N ASN A 232 5.23 9.39 8.10
CA ASN A 232 5.90 9.94 9.27
C ASN A 232 6.60 11.28 9.01
N HIS A 233 6.41 11.90 7.84
CA HIS A 233 6.90 13.25 7.55
C HIS A 233 5.93 14.00 6.61
N GLY A 234 6.20 15.28 6.36
CA GLY A 234 5.55 16.05 5.30
C GLY A 234 4.05 16.24 5.51
N ILE A 235 3.31 16.27 4.40
CA ILE A 235 1.85 16.48 4.37
C ILE A 235 1.13 15.40 5.19
N MET A 236 1.55 14.14 5.07
CA MET A 236 0.85 13.02 5.70
C MET A 236 0.89 13.09 7.23
N LEU A 237 2.08 13.37 7.79
CA LEU A 237 2.22 13.54 9.24
C LEU A 237 1.42 14.75 9.72
N TRP A 238 1.48 15.86 8.99
CA TRP A 238 0.77 17.08 9.37
C TRP A 238 -0.74 16.88 9.40
N LEU A 239 -1.31 16.28 8.34
CA LEU A 239 -2.74 16.01 8.23
C LEU A 239 -3.22 15.02 9.31
N THR A 240 -2.40 14.01 9.62
CA THR A 240 -2.68 13.04 10.68
C THR A 240 -2.69 13.67 12.07
N LYS A 241 -1.84 14.67 12.33
CA LYS A 241 -1.78 15.35 13.65
C LYS A 241 -2.87 16.40 13.81
N ASN A 242 -3.15 17.17 12.76
CA ASN A 242 -3.96 18.38 12.87
C ASN A 242 -5.43 18.17 12.46
N HIS A 243 -5.74 17.17 11.64
CA HIS A 243 -7.10 16.89 11.15
C HIS A 243 -7.79 18.10 10.49
N GLN A 244 -7.01 18.98 9.86
CA GLN A 244 -7.48 20.22 9.23
C GLN A 244 -7.10 20.24 7.75
N ILE A 245 -7.82 21.02 6.95
CA ILE A 245 -7.42 21.30 5.57
C ILE A 245 -6.12 22.12 5.59
N LEU A 246 -5.14 21.66 4.83
CA LEU A 246 -3.84 22.29 4.72
C LEU A 246 -3.79 23.19 3.49
N THR A 247 -3.41 24.44 3.70
CA THR A 247 -3.19 25.46 2.65
C THR A 247 -1.85 26.15 2.90
N LYS A 248 -1.35 26.91 1.93
CA LYS A 248 -0.13 27.72 2.11
C LYS A 248 -0.26 28.71 3.27
N ASP A 249 -1.41 29.37 3.38
CA ASP A 249 -1.69 30.32 4.47
C ASP A 249 -1.67 29.66 5.85
N VAL A 250 -2.16 28.41 5.95
CA VAL A 250 -2.11 27.63 7.20
C VAL A 250 -0.65 27.33 7.58
N ILE A 251 0.20 27.00 6.62
CA ILE A 251 1.63 26.75 6.87
C ILE A 251 2.30 28.01 7.41
N GLU A 252 2.12 29.14 6.72
CA GLU A 252 2.72 30.42 7.11
C GLU A 252 2.29 30.84 8.52
N LYS A 253 0.99 30.71 8.83
CA LYS A 253 0.44 31.00 10.16
C LYS A 253 1.02 30.09 11.24
N LYS A 254 1.19 28.80 10.96
CA LYS A 254 1.71 27.83 11.93
C LYS A 254 3.20 28.02 12.21
N VAL A 255 3.97 28.44 11.20
CA VAL A 255 5.37 28.83 11.39
C VAL A 255 5.47 30.13 12.19
N ALA A 256 4.63 31.13 11.90
CA ALA A 256 4.58 32.38 12.66
C ALA A 256 4.29 32.17 14.16
N CYS A 257 3.50 31.15 14.50
CA CYS A 257 3.19 30.79 15.87
C CYS A 257 4.19 29.80 16.52
N ASN A 258 5.32 29.49 15.87
CA ASN A 258 6.30 28.48 16.32
C ASN A 258 5.71 27.08 16.58
N THR A 259 4.58 26.75 15.95
CA THR A 259 3.92 25.44 16.08
C THR A 259 4.37 24.43 15.00
N LEU A 260 5.07 24.91 13.98
CA LEU A 260 5.63 24.11 12.89
C LEU A 260 7.06 24.59 12.65
N SER A 261 8.03 23.66 12.57
CA SER A 261 9.41 24.04 12.28
C SER A 261 9.57 24.46 10.82
N ILE A 262 10.58 25.29 10.54
CA ILE A 262 10.86 25.76 9.18
C ILE A 262 11.19 24.58 8.25
N ARG A 263 11.93 23.57 8.74
CA ARG A 263 12.25 22.36 7.99
C ARG A 263 11.00 21.57 7.60
N GLU A 264 10.09 21.34 8.56
CA GLU A 264 8.81 20.68 8.28
C GLU A 264 7.97 21.48 7.27
N ALA A 265 7.94 22.81 7.39
CA ALA A 265 7.22 23.67 6.45
C ALA A 265 7.77 23.57 5.02
N ILE A 266 9.10 23.54 4.85
CA ILE A 266 9.74 23.37 3.54
C ILE A 266 9.37 22.03 2.92
N ASP A 267 9.41 20.94 3.69
CA ASP A 267 9.10 19.61 3.16
C ASP A 267 7.63 19.46 2.79
N ILE A 268 6.72 20.00 3.61
CA ILE A 268 5.30 20.10 3.27
C ILE A 268 5.12 20.92 1.98
N GLN A 269 5.76 22.08 1.86
CA GLN A 269 5.61 22.95 0.69
C GLN A 269 6.12 22.30 -0.59
N ARG A 270 7.22 21.53 -0.51
CA ARG A 270 7.74 20.74 -1.63
C ARG A 270 6.73 19.69 -2.09
N GLU A 271 6.13 18.94 -1.17
CA GLU A 271 5.11 17.93 -1.51
C GLU A 271 3.84 18.57 -2.10
N ILE A 272 3.43 19.74 -1.60
CA ILE A 272 2.28 20.50 -2.15
C ILE A 272 2.59 20.93 -3.58
N ASN A 273 3.80 21.44 -3.85
CA ASN A 273 4.22 21.85 -5.18
C ASN A 273 4.33 20.67 -6.14
N LEU A 274 4.84 19.51 -5.68
CA LEU A 274 4.94 18.28 -6.48
C LEU A 274 3.56 17.83 -6.97
N LEU A 275 2.53 17.94 -6.11
CA LEU A 275 1.14 17.65 -6.47
C LEU A 275 0.46 18.80 -7.20
N GLN A 276 1.12 19.96 -7.32
CA GLN A 276 0.55 21.22 -7.81
C GLN A 276 -0.77 21.56 -7.11
N ALA A 277 -0.80 21.28 -5.82
CA ALA A 277 -1.97 21.43 -4.97
C ALA A 277 -2.08 22.86 -4.41
N HIS A 278 -3.31 23.32 -4.28
CA HIS A 278 -3.71 24.51 -3.54
C HIS A 278 -4.30 24.15 -2.18
N LEU A 279 -5.10 23.08 -2.14
CA LEU A 279 -5.69 22.52 -0.92
C LEU A 279 -5.26 21.06 -0.75
N CYS A 280 -4.92 20.66 0.47
CA CYS A 280 -4.78 19.27 0.86
C CYS A 280 -5.79 18.95 1.96
N ILE A 281 -6.73 18.06 1.64
CA ILE A 281 -7.93 17.79 2.43
C ILE A 281 -7.78 16.41 3.07
N PRO A 282 -7.76 16.32 4.41
CA PRO A 282 -7.69 15.03 5.09
C PRO A 282 -9.04 14.33 4.99
N VAL A 283 -9.02 13.07 4.56
CA VAL A 283 -10.19 12.21 4.57
C VAL A 283 -10.05 11.26 5.75
N LEU A 284 -10.88 11.46 6.77
CA LEU A 284 -10.80 10.77 8.05
C LEU A 284 -11.93 9.74 8.17
N ALA A 285 -11.58 8.54 8.61
CA ALA A 285 -12.53 7.50 9.02
C ALA A 285 -12.28 7.17 10.49
N TYR A 286 -13.31 7.25 11.32
CA TYR A 286 -13.21 7.01 12.77
C TYR A 286 -12.06 7.79 13.45
N GLY A 287 -11.81 9.03 13.01
CA GLY A 287 -10.74 9.89 13.53
C GLY A 287 -9.33 9.52 13.07
N SER A 288 -9.19 8.61 12.09
CA SER A 288 -7.90 8.22 11.54
C SER A 288 -7.82 8.54 10.05
N LEU A 289 -6.67 9.05 9.60
CA LEU A 289 -6.45 9.40 8.19
C LEU A 289 -6.49 8.14 7.31
N SER A 290 -7.45 8.06 6.40
CA SER A 290 -7.60 6.95 5.45
C SER A 290 -7.14 7.35 4.04
N SER A 291 -7.35 8.60 3.67
CA SER A 291 -6.94 9.14 2.38
C SER A 291 -6.72 10.66 2.46
N VAL A 292 -6.14 11.21 1.40
CA VAL A 292 -5.94 12.65 1.23
C VAL A 292 -6.43 13.02 -0.16
N ILE A 293 -7.28 14.04 -0.24
CA ILE A 293 -7.70 14.63 -1.51
C ILE A 293 -6.95 15.95 -1.67
N THR A 294 -6.24 16.12 -2.77
CA THR A 294 -5.63 17.41 -3.10
C THR A 294 -6.34 18.04 -4.29
N LEU A 295 -6.57 19.34 -4.19
CA LEU A 295 -7.17 20.15 -5.26
C LEU A 295 -6.16 21.20 -5.70
N GLY A 296 -6.01 21.38 -7.01
CA GLY A 296 -5.26 22.49 -7.58
C GLY A 296 -6.05 23.80 -7.55
N ASN A 297 -5.52 24.82 -8.24
CA ASN A 297 -6.21 26.10 -8.39
C ASN A 297 -7.53 25.93 -9.17
N LYS A 298 -8.53 26.77 -8.84
CA LYS A 298 -9.76 26.87 -9.65
C LYS A 298 -9.42 27.34 -11.06
N ILE A 299 -10.08 26.75 -12.06
CA ILE A 299 -9.90 27.11 -13.48
C ILE A 299 -10.28 28.58 -13.72
N THR A 300 -11.24 29.10 -12.95
CA THR A 300 -11.67 30.50 -13.02
C THR A 300 -10.66 31.50 -12.45
N GLY A 301 -9.60 31.04 -11.78
CA GLY A 301 -8.63 31.88 -11.06
C GLY A 301 -9.13 32.46 -9.74
N LYS A 302 -10.37 32.16 -9.32
CA LYS A 302 -10.92 32.59 -8.03
C LYS A 302 -10.26 31.82 -6.88
N VAL A 303 -10.20 32.46 -5.71
CA VAL A 303 -9.81 31.81 -4.44
C VAL A 303 -10.91 30.85 -3.95
N PHE A 304 -10.52 29.93 -3.07
CA PHE A 304 -11.47 29.16 -2.26
C PHE A 304 -11.96 30.03 -1.11
N PHE A 305 -13.27 30.11 -0.93
CA PHE A 305 -13.90 30.83 0.17
C PHE A 305 -14.19 29.88 1.35
N ASP A 306 -14.51 30.43 2.51
CA ASP A 306 -14.79 29.66 3.73
C ASP A 306 -15.94 28.65 3.50
N GLU A 307 -16.95 29.01 2.70
CA GLU A 307 -18.05 28.09 2.36
C GLU A 307 -17.57 26.87 1.55
N ASP A 308 -16.55 27.03 0.70
CA ASP A 308 -15.95 25.92 -0.03
C ASP A 308 -15.23 24.97 0.94
N ILE A 309 -14.47 25.54 1.90
CA ILE A 309 -13.72 24.79 2.91
C ILE A 309 -14.66 23.99 3.81
N GLU A 310 -15.80 24.56 4.21
CA GLU A 310 -16.84 23.87 4.97
C GLU A 310 -17.44 22.70 4.18
N LEU A 311 -17.81 22.92 2.91
CA LEU A 311 -18.34 21.87 2.05
C LEU A 311 -17.33 20.75 1.83
N LEU A 312 -16.07 21.08 1.57
CA LEU A 312 -14.97 20.12 1.40
C LEU A 312 -14.77 19.27 2.65
N SER A 313 -14.77 19.90 3.83
CA SER A 313 -14.64 19.21 5.11
C SER A 313 -15.79 18.23 5.34
N MET A 314 -17.01 18.65 5.02
CA MET A 314 -18.20 17.80 5.11
C MET A 314 -18.09 16.60 4.15
N LEU A 315 -17.79 16.83 2.87
CA LEU A 315 -17.63 15.78 1.86
C LEU A 315 -16.52 14.80 2.22
N ALA A 316 -15.39 15.29 2.72
CA ALA A 316 -14.26 14.46 3.16
C ALA A 316 -14.67 13.47 4.26
N GLY A 317 -15.54 13.86 5.20
CA GLY A 317 -16.07 12.95 6.21
C GLY A 317 -16.84 11.76 5.61
N TYR A 318 -17.71 12.01 4.62
CA TYR A 318 -18.48 10.93 3.96
C TYR A 318 -17.60 10.04 3.10
N ILE A 319 -16.65 10.63 2.37
CA ILE A 319 -15.70 9.88 1.57
C ILE A 319 -14.87 8.98 2.48
N GLY A 320 -14.46 9.46 3.66
CA GLY A 320 -13.72 8.66 4.63
C GLY A 320 -14.50 7.43 5.09
N MET A 321 -15.77 7.60 5.43
CA MET A 321 -16.65 6.48 5.78
C MET A 321 -16.85 5.51 4.61
N ALA A 322 -17.02 6.01 3.38
CA ALA A 322 -17.20 5.16 2.21
C ALA A 322 -15.92 4.36 1.88
N VAL A 323 -14.75 4.98 1.98
CA VAL A 323 -13.44 4.33 1.81
C VAL A 323 -13.27 3.22 2.84
N GLU A 324 -13.57 3.50 4.11
CA GLU A 324 -13.46 2.51 5.18
C GLU A 324 -14.44 1.34 4.97
N ASN A 325 -15.68 1.62 4.57
CA ASN A 325 -16.65 0.58 4.23
C ASN A 325 -16.17 -0.31 3.06
N ALA A 326 -15.57 0.28 2.03
CA ALA A 326 -15.01 -0.47 0.91
C ALA A 326 -13.83 -1.37 1.36
N PHE A 327 -12.97 -0.88 2.25
CA PHE A 327 -11.90 -1.68 2.85
C PHE A 327 -12.43 -2.84 3.71
N LEU A 328 -13.38 -2.55 4.61
CA LEU A 328 -14.00 -3.56 5.48
C LEU A 328 -14.71 -4.64 4.67
N TYR A 329 -15.45 -4.24 3.64
CA TYR A 329 -16.12 -5.18 2.74
C TYR A 329 -15.12 -6.10 2.01
N ARG A 330 -14.03 -5.52 1.50
CA ARG A 330 -12.97 -6.29 0.84
C ARG A 330 -12.33 -7.29 1.80
N GLU A 331 -12.06 -6.90 3.04
CA GLU A 331 -11.47 -7.81 4.03
C GLU A 331 -12.44 -8.92 4.43
N ALA A 332 -13.72 -8.60 4.64
CA ALA A 332 -14.75 -9.60 4.90
C ALA A 332 -14.89 -10.61 3.75
N ASN A 333 -14.92 -10.14 2.51
CA ASN A 333 -15.01 -11.01 1.33
C ASN A 333 -13.75 -11.86 1.14
N HIS A 334 -12.57 -11.29 1.39
CA HIS A 334 -11.31 -12.04 1.34
C HIS A 334 -11.27 -13.15 2.41
N ARG A 335 -11.73 -12.87 3.64
CA ARG A 335 -11.84 -13.89 4.70
C ARG A 335 -12.82 -14.99 4.32
N LYS A 336 -13.95 -14.64 3.70
CA LYS A 336 -14.93 -15.61 3.21
C LYS A 336 -14.31 -16.55 2.17
N ILE A 337 -13.68 -16.00 1.13
CA ILE A 337 -13.02 -16.78 0.07
C ILE A 337 -11.91 -17.65 0.65
N LEU A 338 -11.10 -17.13 1.59
CA LEU A 338 -10.04 -17.91 2.23
C LEU A 338 -10.61 -19.09 3.01
N ASN A 339 -11.67 -18.90 3.79
CA ASN A 339 -12.32 -19.98 4.53
C ASN A 339 -12.90 -21.05 3.61
N GLU A 340 -13.57 -20.64 2.52
CA GLU A 340 -14.09 -21.56 1.50
C GLU A 340 -12.95 -22.40 0.89
N ASN A 341 -11.85 -21.76 0.49
CA ASN A 341 -10.68 -22.44 -0.06
C ASN A 341 -10.01 -23.41 0.92
N LEU A 342 -9.97 -23.09 2.22
CA LEU A 342 -9.43 -24.00 3.24
C LEU A 342 -10.31 -25.24 3.36
N LEU A 343 -11.63 -25.07 3.43
CA LEU A 343 -12.57 -26.19 3.50
C LEU A 343 -12.50 -27.09 2.26
N GLU A 344 -12.24 -26.53 1.08
CA GLU A 344 -12.10 -27.29 -0.16
C GLU A 344 -10.81 -28.13 -0.25
N ASN A 345 -9.72 -27.70 0.39
CA ASN A 345 -8.40 -28.33 0.25
C ASN A 345 -8.01 -29.27 1.40
N ILE A 346 -8.80 -29.35 2.48
CA ILE A 346 -8.58 -30.34 3.54
C ILE A 346 -8.80 -31.74 2.97
N PRO A 347 -7.84 -32.70 3.05
CA PRO A 347 -7.97 -34.07 2.52
C PRO A 347 -8.92 -34.96 3.37
N CYS A 348 -9.97 -34.36 3.93
CA CYS A 348 -10.99 -34.96 4.77
C CYS A 348 -12.35 -34.48 4.28
N GLY A 349 -13.37 -35.32 4.41
CA GLY A 349 -14.75 -34.90 4.29
C GLY A 349 -15.16 -34.07 5.50
N VAL A 350 -15.77 -32.91 5.26
CA VAL A 350 -16.31 -32.02 6.29
C VAL A 350 -17.80 -31.84 6.07
N ILE A 351 -18.60 -32.12 7.09
CA ILE A 351 -20.05 -31.98 7.11
C ILE A 351 -20.44 -31.20 8.36
N ALA A 352 -21.26 -30.17 8.21
CA ALA A 352 -21.86 -29.47 9.34
C ALA A 352 -23.38 -29.48 9.23
N ILE A 353 -24.04 -29.58 10.38
CA ILE A 353 -25.50 -29.52 10.52
C ILE A 353 -25.91 -28.45 11.54
N ASN A 354 -27.09 -27.86 11.33
CA ASN A 354 -27.72 -26.98 12.30
C ASN A 354 -28.53 -27.75 13.37
N SER A 355 -29.14 -27.03 14.31
CA SER A 355 -30.00 -27.56 15.37
C SER A 355 -31.20 -28.38 14.87
N ASN A 356 -31.65 -28.12 13.63
CA ASN A 356 -32.75 -28.85 12.99
C ASN A 356 -32.28 -30.08 12.20
N GLY A 357 -30.99 -30.44 12.26
CA GLY A 357 -30.43 -31.58 11.52
C GLY A 357 -30.31 -31.36 10.02
N ARG A 358 -30.35 -30.12 9.53
CA ARG A 358 -30.12 -29.79 8.12
C ARG A 358 -28.66 -29.48 7.87
N ILE A 359 -28.15 -29.94 6.73
CA ILE A 359 -26.75 -29.76 6.32
C ILE A 359 -26.53 -28.31 5.90
N ASN A 360 -25.64 -27.59 6.58
CA ASN A 360 -25.25 -26.22 6.23
C ASN A 360 -23.83 -26.13 5.64
N ALA A 361 -22.98 -27.14 5.83
CA ALA A 361 -21.69 -27.24 5.15
C ALA A 361 -21.42 -28.68 4.66
N PHE A 362 -20.87 -28.79 3.45
CA PHE A 362 -20.50 -30.06 2.83
C PHE A 362 -19.37 -29.82 1.82
N ASN A 363 -18.13 -30.19 2.16
CA ASN A 363 -16.98 -29.86 1.34
C ASN A 363 -16.78 -30.81 0.13
N LYS A 364 -15.94 -30.39 -0.83
CA LYS A 364 -15.67 -31.17 -2.06
C LYS A 364 -15.11 -32.56 -1.78
N ASN A 365 -14.32 -32.74 -0.73
CA ASN A 365 -13.79 -34.06 -0.39
C ASN A 365 -14.86 -34.96 0.24
N ALA A 366 -15.84 -34.44 1.00
CA ALA A 366 -17.00 -35.20 1.42
C ALA A 366 -17.84 -35.65 0.21
N ALA A 367 -18.04 -34.76 -0.77
CA ALA A 367 -18.71 -35.09 -2.03
C ALA A 367 -18.04 -36.25 -2.77
N LYS A 368 -16.71 -36.23 -2.89
CA LYS A 368 -15.94 -37.32 -3.52
C LYS A 368 -15.96 -38.61 -2.70
N MET A 369 -15.78 -38.52 -1.38
CA MET A 369 -15.68 -39.69 -0.51
C MET A 369 -17.02 -40.43 -0.37
N LEU A 370 -18.14 -39.70 -0.45
CA LEU A 370 -19.49 -40.26 -0.35
C LEU A 370 -20.14 -40.51 -1.72
N ASP A 371 -19.47 -40.14 -2.81
CA ASP A 371 -19.99 -40.17 -4.19
C ASP A 371 -21.33 -39.44 -4.33
N MET A 372 -21.37 -38.20 -3.85
CA MET A 372 -22.57 -37.37 -3.84
C MET A 372 -22.30 -35.95 -4.33
N SER A 373 -23.28 -35.33 -4.96
CA SER A 373 -23.22 -33.93 -5.41
C SER A 373 -23.46 -32.97 -4.24
N SER A 374 -22.53 -32.03 -4.00
CA SER A 374 -22.68 -31.01 -2.96
C SER A 374 -23.92 -30.13 -3.15
N HIS A 375 -24.27 -29.82 -4.40
CA HIS A 375 -25.45 -29.02 -4.75
C HIS A 375 -26.76 -29.70 -4.34
N ASP A 376 -26.79 -31.04 -4.38
CA ASP A 376 -28.01 -31.80 -4.09
C ASP A 376 -28.19 -32.09 -2.60
N ILE A 377 -27.21 -31.76 -1.76
CA ILE A 377 -27.19 -32.13 -0.33
C ILE A 377 -27.33 -30.91 0.58
N LEU A 378 -26.76 -29.77 0.19
CA LEU A 378 -26.82 -28.54 0.99
C LEU A 378 -28.29 -28.13 1.27
N GLY A 379 -28.62 -27.86 2.54
CA GLY A 379 -29.96 -27.52 3.01
C GLY A 379 -30.92 -28.70 3.24
N LYS A 380 -30.57 -29.91 2.79
CA LYS A 380 -31.37 -31.12 3.05
C LYS A 380 -31.12 -31.68 4.45
N ASP A 381 -32.02 -32.58 4.86
CA ASP A 381 -31.89 -33.34 6.11
C ASP A 381 -30.67 -34.26 6.05
N VAL A 382 -29.92 -34.34 7.14
CA VAL A 382 -28.71 -35.17 7.25
C VAL A 382 -28.94 -36.64 6.94
N LYS A 383 -30.16 -37.16 7.03
CA LYS A 383 -30.49 -38.55 6.65
C LYS A 383 -30.09 -38.92 5.22
N HIS A 384 -29.89 -37.94 4.33
CA HIS A 384 -29.48 -38.18 2.94
C HIS A 384 -28.02 -38.65 2.81
N ILE A 385 -27.13 -38.39 3.79
CA ILE A 385 -25.71 -38.79 3.73
C ILE A 385 -25.46 -40.24 4.23
N GLY A 386 -26.52 -41.01 4.46
CA GLY A 386 -26.46 -42.39 4.94
C GLY A 386 -26.55 -42.52 6.47
N SER A 387 -27.10 -43.65 6.93
CA SER A 387 -27.38 -43.90 8.36
C SER A 387 -26.14 -43.84 9.24
N LEU A 388 -25.00 -44.33 8.74
CA LEU A 388 -23.75 -44.39 9.48
C LEU A 388 -23.29 -43.02 9.99
N PHE A 389 -23.17 -42.04 9.09
CA PHE A 389 -22.73 -40.69 9.44
C PHE A 389 -23.86 -39.90 10.13
N THR A 390 -25.12 -40.15 9.73
CA THR A 390 -26.31 -39.56 10.34
C THR A 390 -26.38 -39.84 11.85
N ASP A 391 -26.21 -41.11 12.24
CA ASP A 391 -26.32 -41.51 13.64
C ASP A 391 -25.21 -40.89 14.50
N ILE A 392 -24.00 -40.80 13.94
CA ILE A 392 -22.85 -40.22 14.65
C ILE A 392 -23.07 -38.72 14.88
N ILE A 393 -23.42 -37.94 13.84
CA ILE A 393 -23.54 -36.49 13.95
C ILE A 393 -24.79 -36.05 14.74
N LEU A 394 -25.91 -36.77 14.60
CA LEU A 394 -27.12 -36.50 15.40
C LEU A 394 -26.92 -36.85 16.87
N ARG A 395 -26.15 -37.90 17.17
CA ARG A 395 -25.77 -38.22 18.55
C ARG A 395 -24.92 -37.11 19.16
N THR A 396 -23.96 -36.55 18.43
CA THR A 396 -23.15 -35.40 18.86
C THR A 396 -24.03 -34.18 19.16
N LEU A 397 -25.01 -33.91 18.30
CA LEU A 397 -25.96 -32.81 18.50
C LEU A 397 -26.85 -33.03 19.73
N LYS A 398 -27.32 -34.27 19.97
CA LYS A 398 -28.15 -34.65 21.11
C LYS A 398 -27.38 -34.63 22.43
N ASP A 399 -26.20 -35.23 22.44
CA ASP A 399 -25.38 -35.40 23.64
C ASP A 399 -24.62 -34.11 24.00
N LYS A 400 -24.56 -33.14 23.07
CA LYS A 400 -23.84 -31.85 23.18
C LYS A 400 -22.38 -32.02 23.60
N LYS A 401 -21.74 -33.08 23.11
CA LYS A 401 -20.37 -33.48 23.45
C LYS A 401 -19.53 -33.63 22.19
N THR A 402 -18.24 -33.36 22.31
CA THR A 402 -17.25 -33.67 21.27
C THR A 402 -16.84 -35.13 21.37
N TYR A 403 -16.84 -35.82 20.24
CA TYR A 403 -16.33 -37.19 20.11
C TYR A 403 -15.14 -37.18 19.16
N GLU A 404 -13.97 -37.51 19.68
CA GLU A 404 -12.75 -37.59 18.90
C GLU A 404 -12.54 -39.00 18.34
N MET A 405 -12.17 -39.06 17.06
CA MET A 405 -11.55 -40.18 16.37
C MET A 405 -12.19 -41.57 16.61
N ARG A 406 -13.44 -41.72 16.15
CA ARG A 406 -14.07 -43.03 15.98
C ARG A 406 -13.72 -43.63 14.63
N GLU A 407 -13.28 -44.88 14.63
CA GLU A 407 -13.15 -45.62 13.38
C GLU A 407 -14.44 -46.29 13.01
N VAL A 408 -14.79 -46.15 11.74
CA VAL A 408 -16.05 -46.63 11.21
C VAL A 408 -15.80 -47.25 9.86
N VAL A 409 -16.25 -48.49 9.70
CA VAL A 409 -16.17 -49.21 8.42
C VAL A 409 -17.46 -48.97 7.68
N HIS A 410 -17.36 -48.42 6.47
CA HIS A 410 -18.54 -48.18 5.65
C HIS A 410 -19.12 -49.52 5.17
N PRO A 411 -20.44 -49.77 5.33
CA PRO A 411 -21.04 -51.07 5.09
C PRO A 411 -20.97 -51.52 3.63
N THR A 412 -21.10 -50.59 2.68
CA THR A 412 -21.13 -50.91 1.24
C THR A 412 -19.76 -50.90 0.56
N THR A 413 -18.91 -49.91 0.88
CA THR A 413 -17.60 -49.73 0.22
C THR A 413 -16.45 -50.43 0.98
N HIS A 414 -16.70 -50.91 2.21
CA HIS A 414 -15.69 -51.46 3.11
C HIS A 414 -14.49 -50.53 3.40
N LEU A 415 -14.61 -49.24 3.08
CA LEU A 415 -13.60 -48.23 3.43
C LEU A 415 -13.65 -47.94 4.93
N THR A 416 -12.48 -47.77 5.53
CA THR A 416 -12.35 -47.41 6.95
C THR A 416 -12.15 -45.91 7.07
N TYR A 417 -13.10 -45.24 7.71
CA TYR A 417 -13.02 -43.82 7.98
C TYR A 417 -12.66 -43.56 9.45
N SER A 418 -11.74 -42.64 9.67
CA SER A 418 -11.59 -41.96 10.96
C SER A 418 -12.58 -40.82 11.02
N VAL A 419 -13.41 -40.75 12.06
CA VAL A 419 -14.50 -39.77 12.20
C VAL A 419 -14.37 -39.02 13.52
N SER A 420 -14.27 -37.71 13.45
CA SER A 420 -14.30 -36.81 14.61
C SER A 420 -15.50 -35.89 14.50
N THR A 421 -16.19 -35.66 15.62
CA THR A 421 -17.36 -34.77 15.66
C THR A 421 -17.28 -33.81 16.84
N SER A 422 -17.70 -32.57 16.64
CA SER A 422 -17.78 -31.56 17.70
C SER A 422 -19.13 -30.88 17.68
N PHE A 423 -19.70 -30.70 18.85
CA PHE A 423 -20.81 -29.77 19.06
C PHE A 423 -20.27 -28.33 19.05
N PHE A 424 -21.07 -27.39 18.56
CA PHE A 424 -20.78 -25.96 18.66
C PHE A 424 -22.05 -25.17 19.01
N ASP A 425 -21.87 -24.13 19.81
CA ASP A 425 -22.89 -23.16 20.18
C ASP A 425 -22.22 -21.79 20.17
N THR A 426 -22.30 -21.11 19.03
CA THR A 426 -21.58 -19.85 18.80
C THR A 426 -22.57 -18.81 18.27
N SER A 427 -22.73 -17.69 18.98
CA SER A 427 -23.44 -16.50 18.48
C SER A 427 -24.83 -16.76 17.88
N GLY A 428 -25.59 -17.71 18.44
CA GLY A 428 -26.96 -18.03 17.99
C GLY A 428 -27.05 -19.15 16.94
N GLU A 429 -25.93 -19.70 16.48
CA GLU A 429 -25.89 -20.91 15.65
C GLU A 429 -25.46 -22.11 16.49
N ILE A 430 -26.43 -22.99 16.76
CA ILE A 430 -26.23 -24.27 17.44
C ILE A 430 -26.17 -25.37 16.38
N GLY A 431 -25.17 -26.24 16.48
CA GLY A 431 -25.00 -27.33 15.52
C GLY A 431 -23.93 -28.36 15.89
N ALA A 432 -23.63 -29.22 14.93
CA ALA A 432 -22.55 -30.19 15.03
C ALA A 432 -21.73 -30.20 13.74
N VAL A 433 -20.41 -30.30 13.87
CA VAL A 433 -19.47 -30.50 12.76
C VAL A 433 -18.91 -31.92 12.84
N MET A 434 -18.80 -32.57 11.69
CA MET A 434 -18.15 -33.85 11.48
C MET A 434 -17.01 -33.70 10.49
N ILE A 435 -15.85 -34.25 10.83
CA ILE A 435 -14.70 -34.40 9.95
C ILE A 435 -14.43 -35.89 9.83
N PHE A 436 -14.27 -36.39 8.61
CA PHE A 436 -13.93 -37.78 8.37
C PHE A 436 -12.84 -37.94 7.31
N SER A 437 -11.94 -38.90 7.51
CA SER A 437 -10.80 -39.15 6.64
C SER A 437 -10.74 -40.63 6.30
N ASP A 438 -10.50 -40.96 5.03
CA ASP A 438 -10.21 -42.33 4.64
C ASP A 438 -8.84 -42.74 5.19
N ILE A 439 -8.83 -43.72 6.08
CA ILE A 439 -7.62 -44.28 6.68
C ILE A 439 -7.41 -45.74 6.25
N SER A 440 -8.08 -46.20 5.19
CA SER A 440 -8.03 -47.58 4.71
C SER A 440 -6.61 -48.01 4.38
N GLU A 441 -5.83 -47.15 3.70
CA GLU A 441 -4.43 -47.41 3.36
C GLU A 441 -3.55 -47.49 4.61
N ILE A 442 -3.74 -46.55 5.55
CA ILE A 442 -3.05 -46.53 6.84
C ILE A 442 -3.34 -47.83 7.62
N ARG A 443 -4.60 -48.28 7.64
CA ARG A 443 -4.99 -49.55 8.29
C ARG A 443 -4.39 -50.77 7.61
N LYS A 444 -4.34 -50.82 6.27
CA LYS A 444 -3.68 -51.90 5.52
C LYS A 444 -2.18 -51.96 5.83
N LEU A 445 -1.51 -50.81 5.86
CA LEU A 445 -0.09 -50.71 6.20
C LEU A 445 0.18 -51.12 7.65
N GLN A 446 -0.63 -50.66 8.61
CA GLN A 446 -0.53 -51.06 10.02
C GLN A 446 -0.74 -52.56 10.21
N SER A 447 -1.75 -53.14 9.54
CA SER A 447 -1.97 -54.59 9.57
C SER A 447 -0.76 -55.34 9.02
N SER A 448 -0.20 -54.90 7.90
CA SER A 448 0.98 -55.52 7.28
C SER A 448 2.20 -55.46 8.19
N LEU A 449 2.48 -54.30 8.80
CA LEU A 449 3.58 -54.14 9.77
C LEU A 449 3.38 -55.00 11.02
N SER A 450 2.15 -55.12 11.52
CA SER A 450 1.85 -55.97 12.68
C SER A 450 2.13 -57.45 12.37
N THR A 451 1.77 -57.90 11.17
CA THR A 451 2.05 -59.26 10.70
C THR A 451 3.56 -59.52 10.55
N VAL A 452 4.31 -58.56 9.97
CA VAL A 452 5.78 -58.67 9.86
C VAL A 452 6.44 -58.73 11.24
N ALA A 453 6.03 -57.88 12.18
CA ALA A 453 6.54 -57.89 13.54
C ALA A 453 6.23 -59.22 14.26
N GLU A 454 5.08 -59.84 13.98
CA GLU A 454 4.73 -61.16 14.51
C GLU A 454 5.61 -62.27 13.90
N PHE A 455 5.91 -62.20 12.60
CA PHE A 455 6.83 -63.13 11.94
C PHE A 455 8.26 -63.01 12.46
N GLU A 456 8.79 -61.80 12.63
CA GLU A 456 10.11 -61.57 13.22
C GLU A 456 10.19 -62.12 14.65
N LYS A 457 9.13 -61.96 15.44
CA LYS A 457 9.05 -62.50 16.80
C LYS A 457 9.07 -64.04 16.81
N LYS A 458 8.37 -64.69 15.87
CA LYS A 458 8.41 -66.15 15.70
C LYS A 458 9.76 -66.64 15.20
N LEU A 459 10.41 -65.92 14.29
CA LEU A 459 11.75 -66.26 13.78
C LEU A 459 12.79 -66.26 14.91
N LYS A 460 12.81 -65.20 15.75
CA LYS A 460 13.70 -65.13 16.93
C LYS A 460 13.44 -66.25 17.95
N GLN A 461 12.20 -66.71 18.08
CA GLN A 461 11.86 -67.85 18.95
C GLN A 461 12.31 -69.19 18.37
N LEU A 462 12.34 -69.33 17.04
CA LEU A 462 12.87 -70.53 16.37
C LEU A 462 14.40 -70.56 16.43
N GLU A 463 15.07 -69.43 16.19
CA GLU A 463 16.53 -69.31 16.30
C GLU A 463 17.06 -69.62 17.72
N SER A 464 16.31 -69.22 18.75
CA SER A 464 16.65 -69.58 20.14
C SER A 464 16.38 -71.06 20.48
N ARG A 465 15.52 -71.77 19.72
CA ARG A 465 15.30 -73.21 19.84
C ARG A 465 16.30 -74.05 19.02
N THR A 466 16.82 -73.51 17.91
CA THR A 466 17.83 -74.17 17.06
C THR A 466 19.27 -73.85 17.45
N SER A 467 19.49 -73.20 18.59
CA SER A 467 20.84 -73.01 19.13
C SER A 467 21.51 -74.36 19.42
N PRO A 468 22.80 -74.56 19.08
CA PRO A 468 23.46 -75.86 18.97
C PRO A 468 23.90 -76.43 20.32
N SER A 469 23.00 -76.54 21.30
CA SER A 469 23.28 -77.16 22.61
C SER A 469 22.65 -78.55 22.80
N GLY A 470 21.90 -79.05 21.81
CA GLY A 470 21.26 -80.38 21.86
C GLY A 470 21.94 -81.49 21.04
N ILE A 471 22.57 -81.14 19.91
CA ILE A 471 23.09 -82.15 18.96
C ILE A 471 24.53 -82.59 19.30
N GLY A 472 25.30 -81.75 20.01
CA GLY A 472 26.67 -82.09 20.43
C GLY A 472 26.76 -83.07 21.61
N THR A 473 25.67 -83.25 22.38
CA THR A 473 25.70 -83.98 23.65
C THR A 473 25.32 -85.45 23.51
N GLU A 474 24.68 -85.86 22.40
CA GLU A 474 24.40 -87.28 22.09
C GLU A 474 25.53 -87.93 21.29
N LEU A 475 26.19 -87.22 20.37
CA LEU A 475 27.35 -87.74 19.63
C LEU A 475 28.60 -87.91 20.53
N GLY A 476 28.75 -87.11 21.58
CA GLY A 476 29.83 -87.25 22.56
C GLY A 476 29.67 -88.42 23.54
N LYS A 477 28.45 -88.96 23.71
CA LYS A 477 28.19 -90.10 24.61
C LYS A 477 28.32 -91.47 23.92
N MET A 478 28.31 -91.53 22.60
CA MET A 478 28.60 -92.77 21.85
C MET A 478 30.10 -93.05 21.66
N LEU A 479 30.98 -92.09 21.93
CA LEU A 479 32.43 -92.20 21.70
C LEU A 479 33.29 -92.45 22.97
N VAL A 480 32.66 -92.67 24.13
CA VAL A 480 33.38 -92.93 25.41
C VAL A 480 33.01 -94.29 26.04
N ALA A 481 32.45 -95.22 25.26
CA ALA A 481 32.17 -96.58 25.73
C ALA A 481 32.93 -97.64 24.93
N GLN A 482 34.26 -97.65 25.04
CA GLN A 482 35.07 -98.88 25.00
C GLN A 482 36.31 -98.72 25.91
N PRO A 483 36.38 -99.46 27.03
CA PRO A 483 37.63 -99.75 27.71
C PRO A 483 38.16 -101.14 27.29
N GLY A 484 39.45 -101.21 26.98
CA GLY A 484 40.21 -102.47 26.93
C GLY A 484 40.33 -103.09 25.54
#